data_AF-A0A7R9I970-F1
#
_entry.id   AF-A0A7R9I970-F1
#
_cell.length_a   1.000
_cell.length_b   1.000
_cell.length_c   1.000
_cell.angle_alpha   90.00
_cell.angle_beta   90.00
_cell.angle_gamma   90.00
#
_symmetry.space_group_name_H-M   'P 1'
#
loop_
_entity.id
_entity.type
_entity.pdbx_description
1 polymer ?
#
loop_
_entity_poly.entity_id
_entity_poly.type
_entity_poly.pdbx_seq_one_letter_code
_entity_poly.pdbx_strand_id
1 'polypeptide(L)'
;MSNPYHSISPAHLASSLSKSSSDPSQSISPGGVDTDMVKAITGQYQIPEGEFPLLKAEDIANAVTYVLSTPPHVQIHEITIKPIGEKS
;
A
#
# COMPACT_ATOMS: atom_id res chain seq x y z
N MET A 1 -28.04 14.04 42.53
CA MET A 1 -27.23 13.11 41.73
C MET A 1 -27.39 13.49 40.27
N SER A 2 -26.39 14.18 39.69
CA SER A 2 -26.39 14.63 38.29
C SER A 2 -25.82 13.53 37.41
N ASN A 3 -26.59 13.16 36.38
CA ASN A 3 -26.24 12.11 35.41
C ASN A 3 -25.05 12.57 34.54
N PRO A 4 -23.94 11.81 34.43
CA PRO A 4 -22.72 12.27 33.75
C PRO A 4 -22.71 12.09 32.22
N TYR A 5 -23.82 11.66 31.61
CA TYR A 5 -23.94 11.62 30.15
C TYR A 5 -24.21 13.03 29.61
N HIS A 6 -23.18 13.85 29.65
CA HIS A 6 -23.12 15.09 28.88
C HIS A 6 -23.14 14.70 27.41
N SER A 7 -24.22 15.04 26.71
CA SER A 7 -24.46 14.78 25.30
C SER A 7 -23.23 15.15 24.49
N ILE A 8 -22.46 14.16 24.05
CA ILE A 8 -21.36 14.37 23.11
C ILE A 8 -22.06 14.76 21.82
N SER A 9 -22.04 16.05 21.50
CA SER A 9 -22.67 16.57 20.27
C SER A 9 -22.11 15.78 19.07
N PRO A 10 -22.96 15.30 18.14
CA PRO A 10 -22.53 14.57 16.94
C PRO A 10 -21.45 15.30 16.13
N ALA A 11 -21.34 16.62 16.29
CA ALA A 11 -20.30 17.46 15.71
C ALA A 11 -18.86 17.04 16.07
N HIS A 12 -18.63 16.44 17.24
CA HIS A 12 -17.30 15.94 17.62
C HIS A 12 -16.92 14.62 16.93
N LEU A 13 -17.91 13.81 16.52
CA LEU A 13 -17.64 12.54 15.84
C LEU A 13 -17.27 12.78 14.36
N ALA A 14 -17.89 13.79 13.74
CA ALA A 14 -17.74 14.11 12.31
C ALA A 14 -16.35 14.68 11.94
N SER A 15 -15.64 15.34 12.87
CA SER A 15 -14.32 15.91 12.58
C SER A 15 -13.24 14.83 12.37
N SER A 16 -13.42 13.64 12.96
CA SER A 16 -12.48 12.52 12.82
C SER A 16 -12.57 11.81 11.46
N LEU A 17 -13.65 12.05 10.70
CA LEU A 17 -13.95 11.36 9.44
C LEU A 17 -13.87 12.25 8.21
N SER A 18 -13.54 13.53 8.37
CA SER A 18 -13.37 14.50 7.27
C SER A 18 -11.89 14.83 7.02
N LYS A 19 -11.03 13.81 6.94
CA LYS A 19 -9.83 13.90 6.11
C LYS A 19 -10.14 13.21 4.78
N SER A 20 -11.00 13.85 3.99
CA SER A 20 -10.95 13.66 2.54
C SER A 20 -9.66 14.34 2.09
N SER A 21 -8.55 13.62 2.24
CA SER A 21 -7.22 14.12 1.94
C SER A 21 -7.19 14.61 0.50
N SER A 22 -7.01 15.92 0.31
CA SER A 22 -6.53 16.50 -0.94
C SER A 22 -5.06 16.15 -1.20
N ASP A 23 -4.50 15.20 -0.43
CA ASP A 23 -3.18 14.66 -0.67
C ASP A 23 -3.18 13.99 -2.05
N PRO A 24 -2.12 14.21 -2.84
CA PRO A 24 -2.02 13.62 -4.16
C PRO A 24 -2.16 12.10 -4.07
N SER A 25 -3.11 11.52 -4.83
CA SER A 25 -3.23 10.07 -4.94
C SER A 25 -1.99 9.51 -5.64
N GLN A 26 -1.24 8.67 -4.94
CA GLN A 26 -0.06 7.99 -5.48
C GLN A 26 -0.39 6.50 -5.59
N SER A 27 -0.17 5.92 -6.76
CA SER A 27 -0.41 4.49 -7.02
C SER A 27 0.89 3.72 -7.12
N ILE A 28 0.94 2.51 -6.57
CA ILE A 28 2.03 1.56 -6.80
C ILE A 28 1.41 0.27 -7.34
N SER A 29 1.84 -0.11 -8.54
CA SER A 29 1.32 -1.21 -9.35
C SER A 29 2.39 -2.31 -9.46
N PRO A 30 2.50 -3.23 -8.48
CA PRO A 30 3.49 -4.30 -8.52
C PRO A 30 3.10 -5.44 -9.46
N GLY A 31 4.09 -6.09 -10.05
CA GLY A 31 3.99 -7.42 -10.67
C GLY A 31 3.97 -8.52 -9.61
N GLY A 32 4.37 -9.75 -9.96
CA GLY A 32 4.41 -10.85 -9.00
C GLY A 32 5.33 -10.56 -7.81
N VAL A 33 4.81 -10.63 -6.58
CA VAL A 33 5.57 -10.43 -5.33
C VAL A 33 5.47 -11.67 -4.46
N ASP A 34 6.60 -12.16 -3.98
CA ASP A 34 6.73 -13.29 -3.06
C ASP A 34 6.08 -12.96 -1.71
N THR A 35 4.79 -13.25 -1.63
CA THR A 35 3.91 -13.01 -0.48
C THR A 35 2.99 -14.20 -0.31
N ASP A 36 2.30 -14.27 0.83
CA ASP A 36 1.32 -15.33 1.08
C ASP A 36 0.15 -15.32 0.08
N MET A 37 -0.10 -14.19 -0.60
CA MET A 37 -1.07 -14.10 -1.69
C MET A 37 -0.70 -15.04 -2.86
N VAL A 38 0.57 -15.08 -3.25
CA VAL A 38 1.03 -15.97 -4.33
C VAL A 38 0.87 -17.43 -3.91
N LYS A 39 1.16 -17.77 -2.65
CA LYS A 39 0.95 -19.12 -2.11
C LYS A 39 -0.52 -19.51 -2.12
N ALA A 40 -1.40 -18.58 -1.75
CA ALA A 40 -2.85 -18.81 -1.75
C ALA A 40 -3.42 -19.03 -3.16
N ILE A 41 -2.89 -18.31 -4.16
CA ILE A 41 -3.34 -18.42 -5.56
C ILE A 41 -2.78 -19.70 -6.24
N THR A 42 -1.52 -20.03 -5.99
CA THR A 42 -0.83 -21.15 -6.65
C THR A 42 -0.98 -22.47 -5.93
N GLY A 43 -1.30 -22.46 -4.63
CA GLY A 43 -1.26 -23.66 -3.77
C GLY A 43 0.17 -24.15 -3.47
N GLN A 44 1.20 -23.42 -3.91
CA GLN A 44 2.60 -23.78 -3.72
C GLN A 44 3.21 -22.98 -2.57
N TYR A 45 3.83 -23.67 -1.62
CA TYR A 45 4.53 -23.03 -0.49
C TYR A 45 5.90 -22.46 -0.88
N GLN A 46 6.49 -22.99 -1.94
CA GLN A 46 7.78 -22.57 -2.48
C GLN A 46 7.67 -22.55 -4.00
N ILE A 47 8.02 -21.42 -4.61
CA ILE A 47 8.15 -21.28 -6.05
C ILE A 47 9.63 -21.42 -6.40
N PRO A 48 10.02 -22.39 -7.24
CA PRO A 48 11.41 -22.57 -7.63
C PRO A 48 12.01 -21.31 -8.23
N GLU A 49 13.23 -20.97 -7.81
CA GLU A 49 13.96 -19.84 -8.39
C GLU A 49 14.15 -20.04 -9.90
N GLY A 50 13.74 -19.05 -10.69
CA GLY A 50 13.91 -19.04 -12.15
C GLY A 50 12.72 -19.53 -12.97
N GLU A 51 11.74 -20.24 -12.39
CA GLU A 51 10.50 -20.58 -13.10
C GLU A 51 9.51 -19.42 -13.12
N PHE A 52 9.40 -18.73 -11.98
CA PHE A 52 8.55 -17.55 -11.83
C PHE A 52 9.35 -16.45 -11.13
N PRO A 53 9.86 -15.45 -11.85
CA PRO A 53 10.54 -14.34 -11.21
C PRO A 53 9.52 -13.56 -10.39
N LEU A 54 9.83 -13.36 -9.11
CA LEU A 54 9.00 -12.63 -8.15
C LEU A 54 9.84 -11.56 -7.49
N LEU A 55 9.23 -10.40 -7.25
CA LEU A 55 9.78 -9.37 -6.37
C LEU A 55 9.73 -9.86 -4.92
N LYS A 56 10.57 -9.29 -4.07
CA LYS A 56 10.47 -9.44 -2.63
C LYS A 56 9.61 -8.32 -2.05
N ALA A 57 9.01 -8.55 -0.87
CA ALA A 57 8.17 -7.54 -0.22
C ALA A 57 8.95 -6.25 0.09
N GLU A 58 10.25 -6.40 0.38
CA GLU A 58 11.20 -5.32 0.61
C GLU A 58 11.35 -4.41 -0.61
N ASP A 59 11.25 -4.94 -1.83
CA ASP A 59 11.33 -4.13 -3.06
C ASP A 59 10.16 -3.12 -3.11
N ILE A 60 8.97 -3.55 -2.70
CA ILE A 60 7.79 -2.68 -2.65
C ILE A 60 7.88 -1.71 -1.47
N ALA A 61 8.36 -2.15 -0.30
CA ALA A 61 8.58 -1.27 0.85
C ALA A 61 9.56 -0.14 0.51
N ASN A 62 10.66 -0.48 -0.18
CA ASN A 62 11.64 0.50 -0.64
C ASN A 62 11.04 1.48 -1.67
N ALA A 63 10.16 1.02 -2.56
CA ALA A 63 9.46 1.90 -3.49
C ALA A 63 8.52 2.88 -2.78
N VAL A 64 7.81 2.43 -1.74
CA VAL A 64 7.00 3.31 -0.88
C VAL A 64 7.90 4.35 -0.20
N THR A 65 9.02 3.94 0.39
CA THR A 65 9.97 4.88 1.00
C THR A 65 10.51 5.88 -0.02
N TYR A 66 10.84 5.42 -1.22
CA TYR A 66 11.30 6.30 -2.31
C TYR A 66 10.26 7.37 -2.63
N VAL A 67 9.01 6.98 -2.83
CA VAL A 67 7.90 7.92 -3.09
C VAL A 67 7.71 8.92 -1.95
N LEU A 68 7.70 8.44 -0.71
CA LEU A 68 7.52 9.32 0.46
C LEU A 68 8.73 10.24 0.69
N SER A 69 9.91 9.86 0.20
CA SER A 69 11.14 10.67 0.31
C SER A 69 11.27 11.76 -0.74
N THR A 70 10.37 11.84 -1.72
CA THR A 70 10.48 12.84 -2.80
C THR A 70 10.32 14.27 -2.26
N PRO A 71 11.07 15.26 -2.78
CA PRO A 71 10.93 16.65 -2.36
C PRO A 71 9.50 17.19 -2.52
N PRO A 72 9.07 18.20 -1.72
CA PRO A 72 7.69 18.70 -1.74
C PRO A 72 7.17 19.26 -3.08
N HIS A 73 8.08 19.59 -4.00
CA HIS A 73 7.76 20.08 -5.34
C HIS A 73 7.73 18.95 -6.40
N VAL A 74 7.93 17.71 -5.98
CA VAL A 74 7.92 16.51 -6.81
C VAL A 74 6.75 15.64 -6.39
N GLN A 75 5.96 15.20 -7.37
CA GLN A 75 4.85 14.29 -7.15
C GLN A 75 5.00 13.08 -8.07
N ILE A 76 5.14 11.91 -7.46
CA ILE A 76 5.07 10.64 -8.19
C ILE A 76 3.61 10.19 -8.22
N HIS A 77 3.01 10.15 -9.40
CA HIS A 77 1.60 9.77 -9.56
C HIS A 77 1.42 8.26 -9.56
N GLU A 78 2.32 7.54 -10.24
CA GLU A 78 2.26 6.08 -10.35
C GLU A 78 3.66 5.49 -10.47
N ILE A 79 3.87 4.32 -9.86
CA ILE A 79 5.03 3.46 -10.06
C ILE A 79 4.57 2.05 -10.44
N THR A 80 5.08 1.53 -11.54
CA THR A 80 4.92 0.11 -11.90
C THR A 80 6.25 -0.61 -11.70
N ILE A 81 6.25 -1.72 -10.96
CA ILE A 81 7.45 -2.49 -10.64
C ILE A 81 7.24 -3.93 -11.09
N LYS A 82 8.14 -4.45 -11.92
CA LYS A 82 8.05 -5.83 -12.43
C LYS A 82 9.32 -6.61 -12.13
N PRO A 83 9.21 -7.91 -11.80
CA PRO A 83 10.35 -8.81 -11.77
C PRO A 83 11.11 -8.83 -13.10
N ILE A 84 12.43 -8.80 -13.03
CA ILE A 84 13.27 -8.98 -14.23
C ILE A 84 13.13 -10.43 -14.71
N GLY A 85 12.88 -10.62 -16.00
CA GLY A 85 12.72 -11.95 -16.60
C GLY A 85 11.27 -12.45 -16.68
N GLU A 86 10.29 -11.68 -16.18
CA GLU A 86 8.87 -11.94 -16.41
C GLU A 86 8.59 -11.87 -17.93
N LYS A 87 8.08 -12.96 -18.54
CA LYS A 87 7.68 -12.99 -19.95
C LYS A 87 6.24 -12.48 -20.07
N SER A 88 6.02 -11.43 -20.88
CA SER A 88 4.68 -10.92 -21.23
C SER A 88 3.97 -11.79 -22.27
#